data_AF-A0A1E1XUJ5-F1
#
_entry.id   AF-A0A1E1XUJ5-F1
#
_cell.length_a   1.000
_cell.length_b   1.000
_cell.length_c   1.000
_cell.angle_alpha   90.00
_cell.angle_beta   90.00
_cell.angle_gamma   90.00
#
_symmetry.space_group_name_H-M   'P 1'
#
loop_
_entity.id
_entity.type
_entity.pdbx_description
1 polymer ?
#
loop_
_entity_poly.entity_id
_entity_poly.type
_entity_poly.pdbx_seq_one_letter_code
_entity_poly.pdbx_strand_id
1 'polypeptide(L)'
;SAETRYNVGRDQGLHIQKDWEDIECWYRGYHLRQNVSQAMEKPCERWTCYFGKYFPQVIVEGCDTMLVSGRYVEEVPQNKTNLFPACCKNQK
;
A
#
# COMPACT_ATOMS: atom_id res chain seq x y z
N SER A 1 7.73 -3.13 -13.04
CA SER A 1 7.20 -3.12 -11.66
C SER A 1 6.69 -4.51 -11.34
N ALA A 2 6.79 -4.90 -10.08
CA ALA A 2 6.18 -6.12 -9.57
C ALA A 2 4.90 -5.77 -8.82
N GLU A 3 3.85 -6.59 -8.97
CA GLU A 3 2.58 -6.43 -8.27
C GLU A 3 2.42 -7.53 -7.22
N THR A 4 2.03 -7.16 -6.01
CA THR A 4 1.63 -8.09 -4.94
C THR A 4 0.27 -7.69 -4.38
N ARG A 5 -0.58 -8.68 -4.08
CA ARG A 5 -1.93 -8.46 -3.55
C ARG A 5 -2.02 -8.97 -2.12
N TYR A 6 -2.41 -8.08 -1.21
CA TYR A 6 -2.60 -8.35 0.21
C TYR A 6 -4.10 -8.30 0.52
N ASN A 7 -4.61 -9.22 1.34
CA ASN A 7 -6.01 -9.27 1.74
C ASN A 7 -6.15 -9.39 3.26
N VAL A 8 -7.26 -8.84 3.78
CA VAL A 8 -7.49 -8.71 5.23
C VAL A 8 -7.49 -10.05 5.99
N GLY A 9 -7.81 -11.16 5.32
CA GLY A 9 -7.86 -12.49 5.96
C GLY A 9 -6.50 -13.14 6.16
N ARG A 10 -5.41 -12.58 5.60
CA ARG A 10 -4.07 -13.18 5.62
C ARG A 10 -2.98 -12.21 6.08
N ASP A 11 -3.16 -10.92 5.85
CA ASP A 11 -2.07 -9.95 5.97
C ASP A 11 -2.23 -9.09 7.23
N GLN A 12 -1.39 -9.35 8.22
CA GLN A 12 -1.39 -8.65 9.53
C GLN A 12 -1.14 -7.14 9.41
N GLY A 13 -0.58 -6.67 8.29
CA GLY A 13 -0.36 -5.24 8.05
C GLY A 13 -1.57 -4.51 7.47
N LEU A 14 -2.65 -5.21 7.09
CA LEU A 14 -3.84 -4.65 6.47
C LEU A 14 -5.01 -4.66 7.45
N HIS A 15 -5.51 -3.47 7.78
CA HIS A 15 -6.67 -3.27 8.63
C HIS A 15 -7.74 -2.53 7.83
N ILE A 16 -8.98 -3.01 7.92
CA ILE A 16 -10.13 -2.40 7.25
C ILE A 16 -11.14 -2.08 8.34
N GLN A 17 -11.54 -0.82 8.41
CA GLN A 17 -12.65 -0.40 9.25
C GLN A 17 -13.76 0.03 8.30
N LYS A 18 -14.91 -0.64 8.41
CA LYS A 18 -16.09 -0.31 7.64
C LYS A 18 -17.14 0.21 8.60
N ASP A 19 -17.40 1.50 8.49
CA ASP A 19 -18.59 2.10 9.07
C ASP A 19 -19.71 2.18 8.02
N TRP A 20 -20.86 2.62 8.47
CA TRP A 20 -22.11 2.69 7.72
C TRP A 20 -22.03 3.66 6.52
N GLU A 21 -21.12 4.63 6.55
CA GLU A 21 -20.91 5.62 5.47
C GLU A 21 -19.53 5.52 4.81
N ASP A 22 -18.49 5.12 5.56
CA ASP A 22 -17.10 5.15 5.08
C ASP A 22 -16.40 3.80 5.25
N ILE A 23 -15.51 3.50 4.31
CA ILE A 23 -14.59 2.37 4.42
C ILE A 23 -13.17 2.89 4.50
N GLU A 24 -12.60 2.81 5.70
CA GLU A 24 -11.21 3.14 5.95
C GLU A 24 -10.31 1.94 5.67
N CYS A 25 -9.20 2.21 5.00
CA CYS A 25 -8.21 1.20 4.68
C CYS A 25 -6.87 1.62 5.23
N TRP A 26 -6.32 0.80 6.11
CA TRP A 26 -5.05 1.05 6.77
C TRP A 26 -4.06 -0.02 6.37
N TYR A 27 -2.99 0.37 5.68
CA TYR A 27 -1.93 -0.55 5.26
C TYR A 27 -0.60 -0.11 5.85
N ARG A 28 0.03 -0.97 6.66
CA ARG A 28 1.27 -0.68 7.38
C ARG A 28 1.22 0.65 8.16
N GLY A 29 0.07 0.97 8.74
CA GLY A 29 -0.14 2.21 9.49
C GLY A 29 -0.55 3.44 8.65
N TYR A 30 -0.58 3.34 7.31
CA TYR A 30 -1.01 4.45 6.45
C TYR A 30 -2.49 4.36 6.09
N HIS A 31 -3.21 5.47 6.21
CA HIS A 31 -4.58 5.59 5.74
C HIS A 31 -4.64 5.78 4.21
N LEU A 32 -5.25 4.81 3.54
CA LEU A 32 -5.47 4.77 2.11
C LEU A 32 -6.92 5.10 1.78
N ARG A 33 -7.12 6.00 0.82
CA ARG A 33 -8.44 6.25 0.25
C ARG A 33 -8.88 5.09 -0.62
N GLN A 34 -10.15 4.73 -0.53
CA GLN A 34 -10.75 3.67 -1.34
C GLN A 34 -10.56 3.95 -2.84
N ASN A 35 -10.05 2.95 -3.57
CA ASN A 35 -9.81 2.96 -5.01
C ASN A 35 -8.91 4.10 -5.52
N VAL A 36 -8.15 4.74 -4.63
CA VAL A 36 -7.16 5.76 -4.99
C VAL A 36 -5.77 5.18 -4.79
N SER A 37 -4.95 5.27 -5.83
CA SER A 37 -3.55 4.90 -5.72
C SER A 37 -2.76 5.97 -4.97
N GLN A 38 -2.01 5.56 -3.96
CA GLN A 38 -1.07 6.39 -3.22
C GLN A 38 0.36 5.99 -3.59
N ALA A 39 1.09 6.92 -4.20
CA ALA A 39 2.50 6.72 -4.51
C ALA A 39 3.37 7.04 -3.30
N MET A 40 4.36 6.18 -3.04
CA MET A 40 5.28 6.24 -1.91
C MET A 40 6.72 6.34 -2.42
N GLU A 41 7.59 7.00 -1.66
CA GLU A 41 9.04 7.03 -1.88
C GLU A 41 9.75 5.96 -1.05
N LYS A 42 9.27 5.75 0.19
CA LYS A 42 9.81 4.78 1.15
C LYS A 42 8.68 3.94 1.75
N PRO A 43 8.62 2.63 1.44
CA PRO A 43 9.30 1.98 0.31
C PRO A 43 8.85 2.59 -1.03
N CYS A 44 9.66 2.44 -2.09
CA CYS A 44 9.35 2.99 -3.41
C CYS A 44 8.27 2.13 -4.10
N GLU A 45 7.04 2.35 -3.69
CA GLU A 45 5.88 1.53 -4.02
C GLU A 45 4.67 2.42 -4.35
N ARG A 46 3.66 1.83 -4.97
CA ARG A 46 2.31 2.40 -5.13
C ARG A 46 1.31 1.47 -4.49
N TRP A 47 0.50 2.01 -3.59
CA TRP A 47 -0.49 1.25 -2.84
C TRP A 47 -1.88 1.65 -3.29
N THR A 48 -2.73 0.67 -3.59
CA THR A 48 -4.13 0.93 -3.96
C THR A 48 -5.01 0.03 -3.11
N CYS A 49 -5.85 0.63 -2.29
CA CYS A 49 -6.86 -0.12 -1.56
C CYS A 49 -8.08 -0.35 -2.44
N TYR A 50 -8.31 -1.61 -2.81
CA TYR A 50 -9.38 -2.02 -3.71
C TYR A 50 -10.43 -2.82 -2.97
N PHE A 51 -11.69 -2.41 -3.12
CA PHE A 51 -12.84 -3.11 -2.57
C PHE A 51 -13.57 -3.82 -3.70
N GLY A 52 -13.16 -5.05 -3.96
CA GLY A 52 -13.81 -5.92 -4.93
C GLY A 52 -15.11 -6.52 -4.39
N LYS A 53 -15.69 -7.44 -5.16
CA LYS A 53 -16.95 -8.12 -4.84
C LYS A 53 -16.87 -9.04 -3.60
N TYR A 54 -15.68 -9.56 -3.28
CA TYR A 54 -15.52 -10.63 -2.28
C TYR A 54 -14.79 -10.17 -1.02
N PHE A 55 -13.65 -9.49 -1.13
CA PHE A 55 -12.88 -9.00 0.03
C PHE A 55 -12.10 -7.73 -0.30
N PRO A 56 -11.87 -6.83 0.68
CA PRO A 56 -10.91 -5.75 0.56
C PRO A 56 -9.50 -6.31 0.32
N GLN A 57 -8.78 -5.68 -0.60
CA GLN A 57 -7.38 -6.00 -0.86
C GLN A 57 -6.57 -4.72 -1.05
N VAL A 58 -5.28 -4.78 -0.72
CA VAL A 58 -4.31 -3.75 -1.08
C VAL A 58 -3.41 -4.31 -2.17
N ILE A 59 -3.38 -3.61 -3.29
CA ILE A 59 -2.46 -3.88 -4.40
C ILE A 59 -1.23 -3.01 -4.16
N VAL A 60 -0.07 -3.65 -4.08
CA VAL A 60 1.24 -3.01 -3.93
C VAL A 60 2.03 -3.22 -5.20
N GLU A 61 2.42 -2.13 -5.84
CA GLU A 61 3.29 -2.13 -7.00
C GLU A 61 4.64 -1.53 -6.64
N GLY A 62 5.71 -2.31 -6.78
CA GLY A 62 7.08 -1.88 -6.48
C GLY A 62 7.97 -1.83 -7.72
N CYS A 63 9.18 -1.31 -7.56
CA CYS A 63 10.20 -1.31 -8.61
C CYS A 63 10.65 -2.74 -8.96
N ASP A 64 10.83 -3.59 -7.94
CA ASP A 64 11.19 -5.01 -8.03
C ASP A 64 10.23 -5.91 -7.25
N THR A 65 10.29 -7.23 -7.48
CA THR A 65 9.66 -8.25 -6.62
C THR A 65 10.36 -8.29 -5.26
N MET A 66 10.06 -7.33 -4.37
CA MET A 66 10.52 -7.42 -2.99
C MET A 66 9.72 -8.48 -2.23
N LEU A 67 10.41 -9.48 -1.70
CA LEU A 67 9.90 -10.37 -0.66
C LEU A 67 9.83 -9.59 0.65
N VAL A 68 8.75 -8.84 0.88
CA VAL A 68 8.62 -8.06 2.13
C VAL A 68 8.06 -8.93 3.25
N SER A 69 8.89 -9.21 4.25
CA SER A 69 8.46 -9.67 5.57
C SER A 69 7.63 -8.56 6.23
N GLY A 70 6.32 -8.73 6.25
CA GLY A 70 5.36 -7.73 6.70
C GLY A 70 5.36 -7.51 8.21
N ARG A 71 6.16 -6.56 8.70
CA ARG A 71 5.98 -5.97 10.03
C ARG A 71 5.48 -4.54 9.91
N TYR A 72 4.69 -4.14 10.89
CA TYR A 72 4.28 -2.75 11.10
C TYR A 72 5.53 -1.86 11.18
N VAL A 73 5.53 -0.75 10.46
CA VAL A 73 6.54 0.30 10.55
C VAL A 73 5.81 1.60 10.83
N GLU A 74 6.40 2.45 11.67
CA GLU A 74 5.89 3.82 11.87
C GLU A 74 5.90 4.58 10.54
N GLU A 75 4.97 5.53 10.39
CA GLU A 75 4.91 6.39 9.21
C GLU A 75 6.23 7.15 9.05
N VAL A 76 6.92 6.87 7.94
CA VAL A 76 8.18 7.53 7.58
C VAL A 76 7.86 8.74 6.71
N PRO A 77 8.47 9.91 6.96
CA PRO A 77 8.35 11.08 6.09
C PRO A 77 8.67 10.76 4.62
N GLN A 78 7.76 11.13 3.72
CA GLN A 78 7.87 10.86 2.28
C GLN A 78 8.38 12.09 1.52
N ASN A 79 9.33 11.89 0.60
CA ASN A 79 9.71 12.93 -0.34
C ASN A 79 8.72 13.01 -1.51
N LYS A 80 7.84 14.02 -1.48
CA LYS A 80 6.78 14.22 -2.48
C LYS A 80 7.29 14.47 -3.90
N THR A 81 8.56 14.85 -4.09
CA THR A 81 9.14 15.04 -5.44
C THR A 81 9.75 13.76 -6.01
N ASN A 82 9.86 12.71 -5.21
CA ASN A 82 10.49 11.45 -5.58
C ASN A 82 9.61 10.23 -5.22
N LEU A 83 8.30 10.31 -5.47
CA LEU A 83 7.38 9.19 -5.26
C LEU A 83 7.47 8.16 -6.40
N PHE A 84 6.93 6.95 -6.20
CA PHE A 84 6.80 5.96 -7.27
C PHE A 84 6.06 6.56 -8.51
N PRO A 85 6.52 6.28 -9.74
CA PRO A 85 7.65 5.42 -10.12
C PRO A 85 9.01 6.15 -10.21
N ALA A 86 9.08 7.45 -9.86
CA ALA A 86 10.29 8.24 -10.01
C ALA A 86 11.44 7.71 -9.13
N CYS A 87 11.15 7.32 -7.88
CA CYS A 87 12.14 6.73 -6.98
C CYS A 87 12.73 5.41 -7.46
N CYS A 88 12.12 4.71 -8.43
CA CYS A 88 12.68 3.47 -8.97
C CYS A 88 14.01 3.68 -9.69
N LYS A 89 14.26 4.88 -10.22
CA LYS A 89 15.54 5.21 -10.87
C LYS A 89 16.70 5.27 -9.87
N ASN A 90 16.40 5.49 -8.60
CA ASN A 90 17.37 5.66 -7.52
C ASN A 90 17.60 4.36 -6.72
N GLN A 91 16.95 3.25 -7.09
CA GLN A 91 17.09 1.95 -6.41
C GLN A 91 18.01 0.96 -7.16
N LYS A 92 18.82 1.44 -8.12
CA LYS A 92 19.85 0.65 -8.79
C LYS A 92 21.08 0.42 -7.92
#